data_AF-A0A257T7S7-F1
#
_entry.id   AF-A0A257T7S7-F1
#
_cell.length_a   1.000
_cell.length_b   1.000
_cell.length_c   1.000
_cell.angle_alpha   90.00
_cell.angle_beta   90.00
_cell.angle_gamma   90.00
#
_symmetry.space_group_name_H-M   'P 1'
#
loop_
_entity.id
_entity.type
_entity.pdbx_description
1 polymer ?
#
loop_
_entity_poly.entity_id
_entity_poly.type
_entity_poly.pdbx_seq_one_letter_code
_entity_poly.pdbx_strand_id
1 'polypeptide(L)'
;DRWTTSCLLADLNSDGLPDLYDVNYLQGPGVFERFSVVDGMARSMPPASFEPAPDDFYLNLGDGRFKEMTEPAGLRVAGGNGLGIVASDIGGAGRLDLFVANDEDANFYFVNRTPVAGARPRFQEGAVLAGLGYDGDGKANACMGVAAGDADGDGKIDLFVTNFSEEANVLYLQEDHEAFVDASGRAGLAGPSFAMLGFGTQFIDGELDGLSDLVVANGHVHEFSSPGVSYAMRPQYFRNVGGGRFEERPARSLGTYFEREYFGRSLVRLDWNRDGCEDFAVSSLETPAALVTNQTERSGHFLAVQLRGVQSSRDAIGAVVTVKTGDRLLKQWLNAGDGYQASNQRQLVFGLGASTRVDKLHIAWPSGVAQEFSDLAADQELIFVENSSRVSVVPR
;
A
#
# COMPACT_ATOMS: atom_id res chain seq x y z
N ASP A 1 -15.27 6.86 23.46
CA ASP A 1 -13.92 6.62 22.95
C ASP A 1 -13.99 6.10 21.53
N ARG A 2 -13.04 6.50 20.68
CA ARG A 2 -12.92 6.09 19.28
C ARG A 2 -11.48 5.68 19.03
N TRP A 3 -11.28 4.59 18.32
CA TRP A 3 -9.97 4.03 18.03
C TRP A 3 -9.54 4.38 16.61
N THR A 4 -8.71 5.41 16.48
CA THR A 4 -8.03 5.74 15.22
C THR A 4 -6.82 4.83 15.04
N THR A 5 -6.71 4.19 13.88
CA THR A 5 -5.69 3.15 13.60
C THR A 5 -4.68 3.59 12.57
N SER A 6 -5.14 4.21 11.48
CA SER A 6 -4.30 4.73 10.40
C SER A 6 -4.69 6.15 10.05
N CYS A 7 -3.78 6.89 9.44
CA CYS A 7 -4.08 8.17 8.82
C CYS A 7 -3.25 8.34 7.55
N LEU A 8 -3.71 9.19 6.64
CA LEU A 8 -2.92 9.64 5.49
C LEU A 8 -3.07 11.13 5.27
N LEU A 9 -2.05 11.70 4.62
CA LEU A 9 -2.04 13.07 4.14
C LEU A 9 -1.89 13.04 2.62
N ALA A 10 -2.89 13.55 1.91
CA ALA A 10 -2.90 13.62 0.45
C ALA A 10 -3.84 14.73 -0.04
N ASP A 11 -3.58 15.30 -1.22
CA ASP A 11 -4.40 16.36 -1.82
C ASP A 11 -5.62 15.75 -2.54
N LEU A 12 -6.75 15.66 -1.83
CA LEU A 12 -7.90 14.84 -2.24
C LEU A 12 -8.90 15.60 -3.14
N ASN A 13 -8.77 16.92 -3.26
CA ASN A 13 -9.50 17.74 -4.22
C ASN A 13 -8.63 18.38 -5.31
N SER A 14 -7.31 18.12 -5.31
CA SER A 14 -6.36 18.66 -6.28
C SER A 14 -6.23 20.20 -6.23
N ASP A 15 -6.21 20.78 -5.03
CA ASP A 15 -5.96 22.23 -4.85
C ASP A 15 -4.51 22.59 -4.47
N GLY A 16 -3.64 21.58 -4.37
CA GLY A 16 -2.23 21.71 -4.00
C GLY A 16 -1.99 21.59 -2.49
N LEU A 17 -3.02 21.44 -1.67
CA LEU A 17 -2.93 21.34 -0.21
C LEU A 17 -3.24 19.91 0.24
N PRO A 18 -2.31 19.21 0.92
CA PRO A 18 -2.62 17.90 1.50
C PRO A 18 -3.70 18.00 2.57
N ASP A 19 -4.76 17.21 2.40
CA ASP A 19 -5.86 16.97 3.34
C ASP A 19 -5.52 15.81 4.28
N LEU A 20 -6.24 15.72 5.41
CA LEU A 20 -6.09 14.63 6.39
C LEU A 20 -7.29 13.68 6.32
N TYR A 21 -7.00 12.39 6.26
CA TYR A 21 -8.00 11.32 6.40
C TYR A 21 -7.59 10.39 7.53
N ASP A 22 -8.45 10.25 8.53
CA ASP A 22 -8.27 9.37 9.68
C ASP A 22 -9.14 8.12 9.51
N VAL A 23 -8.48 6.97 9.52
CA VAL A 23 -9.10 5.65 9.51
C VAL A 23 -9.38 5.23 10.93
N ASN A 24 -10.60 4.80 11.20
CA ASN A 24 -11.00 4.37 12.52
C ASN A 24 -11.55 2.96 12.50
N TYR A 25 -11.34 2.29 13.62
CA TYR A 25 -11.62 0.89 13.79
C TYR A 25 -12.92 0.70 14.54
N LEU A 26 -12.90 0.95 15.86
CA LEU A 26 -14.03 0.70 16.74
C LEU A 26 -14.32 1.89 17.64
N GLN A 27 -15.56 2.01 18.09
CA GLN A 27 -16.00 3.01 19.05
C GLN A 27 -16.84 2.39 20.17
N GLY A 28 -16.91 3.11 21.29
CA GLY A 28 -17.79 2.79 22.40
C GLY A 28 -17.09 2.78 23.76
N PRO A 29 -17.83 2.54 24.84
CA PRO A 29 -17.29 2.59 26.20
C PRO A 29 -16.28 1.46 26.46
N GLY A 30 -15.06 1.81 26.85
CA GLY A 30 -14.01 0.85 27.22
C GLY A 30 -13.46 0.05 26.04
N VAL A 31 -13.50 0.61 24.82
CA VAL A 31 -12.96 -0.03 23.61
C VAL A 31 -11.50 -0.46 23.74
N PHE A 32 -10.72 0.25 24.57
CA PHE A 32 -9.31 -0.06 24.85
C PHE A 32 -9.09 -0.95 26.09
N GLU A 33 -10.12 -1.16 26.90
CA GLU A 33 -9.98 -1.66 28.29
C GLU A 33 -10.81 -2.92 28.56
N ARG A 34 -11.76 -3.27 27.69
CA ARG A 34 -12.61 -4.44 27.89
C ARG A 34 -11.90 -5.72 27.46
N PHE A 35 -11.84 -6.65 28.40
CA PHE A 35 -11.39 -8.01 28.20
C PHE A 35 -12.53 -8.98 28.54
N SER A 36 -12.61 -10.08 27.80
CA SER A 36 -13.39 -11.26 28.18
C SER A 36 -12.52 -12.20 29.01
N VAL A 37 -13.13 -13.00 29.87
CA VAL A 37 -12.43 -14.11 30.53
C VAL A 37 -12.94 -15.41 29.93
N VAL A 38 -12.07 -16.11 29.21
CA VAL A 38 -12.36 -17.41 28.59
C VAL A 38 -11.37 -18.42 29.17
N ASP A 39 -11.87 -19.53 29.73
CA ASP A 39 -11.07 -20.57 30.39
C ASP A 39 -10.13 -20.03 31.48
N GLY A 40 -10.54 -18.98 32.19
CA GLY A 40 -9.77 -18.36 33.28
C GLY A 40 -8.66 -17.41 32.81
N MET A 41 -8.54 -17.16 31.51
CA MET A 41 -7.58 -16.23 30.92
C MET A 41 -8.28 -14.98 30.38
N ALA A 42 -7.70 -13.81 30.64
CA ALA A 42 -8.16 -12.56 30.06
C ALA A 42 -7.78 -12.50 28.57
N ARG A 43 -8.74 -12.19 27.71
CA ARG A 43 -8.58 -12.03 26.26
C ARG A 43 -9.24 -10.75 25.82
N SER A 44 -8.64 -10.02 24.88
CA SER A 44 -9.30 -8.84 24.28
C SER A 44 -10.67 -9.23 23.73
N MET A 45 -11.66 -8.34 23.88
CA MET A 45 -12.97 -8.57 23.29
C MET A 45 -12.85 -8.61 21.75
N PRO A 46 -13.57 -9.51 21.06
CA PRO A 46 -13.55 -9.54 19.60
C PRO A 46 -14.17 -8.26 19.02
N PRO A 47 -13.78 -7.85 17.80
CA PRO A 47 -14.20 -6.58 17.19
C PRO A 47 -15.72 -6.44 17.11
N ALA A 48 -16.41 -7.52 16.76
CA ALA A 48 -17.87 -7.63 16.73
C ALA A 48 -18.59 -7.30 18.06
N SER A 49 -17.86 -7.12 19.17
CA SER A 49 -18.41 -6.68 20.46
C SER A 49 -18.56 -5.15 20.57
N PHE A 50 -18.05 -4.40 19.61
CA PHE A 50 -18.08 -2.94 19.57
C PHE A 50 -18.76 -2.45 18.31
N GLU A 51 -19.14 -1.18 18.31
CA GLU A 51 -19.65 -0.55 17.09
C GLU A 51 -18.46 -0.12 16.21
N PRO A 52 -18.56 -0.28 14.88
CA PRO A 52 -17.61 0.33 13.96
C PRO A 52 -17.53 1.84 14.17
N ALA A 53 -16.31 2.37 14.18
CA ALA A 53 -16.13 3.81 14.17
C ALA A 53 -16.15 4.29 12.71
N PRO A 54 -16.92 5.35 12.36
CA PRO A 54 -16.82 5.92 11.01
C PRO A 54 -15.39 6.42 10.75
N ASP A 55 -15.03 6.73 9.51
CA ASP A 55 -13.80 7.48 9.21
C ASP A 55 -14.02 9.00 9.31
N ASP A 56 -12.93 9.76 9.46
CA ASP A 56 -12.99 11.23 9.43
C ASP A 56 -12.13 11.80 8.30
N PHE A 57 -12.67 12.77 7.59
CA PHE A 57 -11.97 13.52 6.55
C PHE A 57 -11.97 15.01 6.87
N TYR A 58 -10.79 15.61 6.72
CA TYR A 58 -10.49 16.98 7.08
C TYR A 58 -9.82 17.69 5.91
N LEU A 59 -10.55 18.63 5.30
CA LEU A 59 -10.06 19.48 4.22
C LEU A 59 -9.11 20.56 4.76
N ASN A 60 -7.93 20.68 4.18
CA ASN A 60 -6.95 21.69 4.54
C ASN A 60 -7.38 23.08 4.03
N LEU A 61 -7.31 24.09 4.90
CA LEU A 61 -7.71 25.47 4.55
C LEU A 61 -6.54 26.36 4.11
N GLY A 62 -5.33 25.81 4.06
CA GLY A 62 -4.11 26.49 3.60
C GLY A 62 -3.45 27.42 4.64
N ASP A 63 -4.05 27.55 5.82
CA ASP A 63 -3.55 28.38 6.92
C ASP A 63 -3.21 27.58 8.19
N GLY A 64 -3.02 26.27 8.03
CA GLY A 64 -2.76 25.32 9.12
C GLY A 64 -4.01 24.86 9.86
N ARG A 65 -5.20 25.36 9.49
CA ARG A 65 -6.48 24.84 9.98
C ARG A 65 -7.06 23.82 9.02
N PHE A 66 -7.89 22.95 9.57
CA PHE A 66 -8.64 21.94 8.84
C PHE A 66 -10.13 22.10 9.08
N LYS A 67 -10.94 21.69 8.10
CA LYS A 67 -12.39 21.63 8.19
C LYS A 67 -12.85 20.18 8.02
N GLU A 68 -13.56 19.66 9.02
CA GLU A 68 -14.23 18.36 8.93
C GLU A 68 -15.25 18.38 7.78
N MET A 69 -15.15 17.39 6.89
CA MET A 69 -15.87 17.33 5.63
C MET A 69 -16.33 15.91 5.29
N THR A 70 -16.33 14.95 6.23
CA THR A 70 -16.64 13.53 5.97
C THR A 70 -18.01 13.34 5.30
N GLU A 71 -19.08 13.74 5.97
CA GLU A 71 -20.43 13.64 5.42
C GLU A 71 -20.61 14.58 4.21
N PRO A 72 -20.15 15.84 4.26
CA PRO A 72 -20.14 16.72 3.09
C PRO A 72 -19.45 16.16 1.84
N ALA A 73 -18.44 15.31 1.99
CA ALA A 73 -17.67 14.73 0.91
C ALA A 73 -18.24 13.38 0.44
N GLY A 74 -19.25 12.81 1.12
CA GLY A 74 -19.81 11.50 0.77
C GLY A 74 -19.02 10.32 1.35
N LEU A 75 -18.20 10.56 2.37
CA LEU A 75 -17.35 9.56 3.03
C LEU A 75 -18.00 8.95 4.28
N ARG A 76 -19.17 9.45 4.70
CA ARG A 76 -19.91 8.89 5.83
C ARG A 76 -20.71 7.68 5.35
N VAL A 77 -20.16 6.50 5.55
CA VAL A 77 -20.79 5.20 5.27
C VAL A 77 -20.99 4.41 6.56
N ALA A 78 -21.87 3.41 6.53
CA ALA A 78 -22.12 2.52 7.67
C ALA A 78 -21.16 1.33 7.63
N GLY A 79 -20.84 0.78 8.79
CA GLY A 79 -19.86 -0.31 8.92
C GLY A 79 -18.43 0.19 8.82
N GLY A 80 -17.52 -0.74 8.53
CA GLY A 80 -16.10 -0.49 8.31
C GLY A 80 -15.29 -0.44 9.60
N ASN A 81 -14.58 -1.53 9.88
CA ASN A 81 -13.58 -1.57 10.93
C ASN A 81 -12.20 -1.28 10.31
N GLY A 82 -11.94 -0.01 10.00
CA GLY A 82 -10.79 0.39 9.20
C GLY A 82 -9.43 0.13 9.86
N LEU A 83 -8.50 -0.42 9.11
CA LEU A 83 -7.13 -0.71 9.55
C LEU A 83 -6.06 -0.20 8.58
N GLY A 84 -6.17 -0.51 7.30
CA GLY A 84 -5.23 -0.08 6.25
C GLY A 84 -5.86 0.92 5.29
N ILE A 85 -5.04 1.79 4.70
CA ILE A 85 -5.52 2.76 3.70
C ILE A 85 -4.48 3.01 2.62
N VAL A 86 -4.95 3.23 1.41
CA VAL A 86 -4.16 3.77 0.30
C VAL A 86 -4.94 4.85 -0.44
N ALA A 87 -4.24 5.93 -0.81
CA ALA A 87 -4.71 6.94 -1.75
C ALA A 87 -3.85 6.89 -3.01
N SER A 88 -4.48 6.63 -4.16
CA SER A 88 -3.82 6.55 -5.46
C SER A 88 -4.81 6.83 -6.60
N ASP A 89 -4.31 6.95 -7.82
CA ASP A 89 -5.15 7.03 -9.04
C ASP A 89 -5.64 5.63 -9.43
N ILE A 90 -6.44 5.02 -8.55
CA ILE A 90 -6.90 3.61 -8.66
C ILE A 90 -7.76 3.43 -9.91
N GLY A 91 -8.71 4.32 -10.17
CA GLY A 91 -9.54 4.31 -11.37
C GLY A 91 -8.83 4.76 -12.65
N GLY A 92 -7.61 5.33 -12.57
CA GLY A 92 -6.89 5.88 -13.73
C GLY A 92 -7.52 7.16 -14.30
N ALA A 93 -8.28 7.90 -13.48
CA ALA A 93 -8.98 9.12 -13.86
C ALA A 93 -8.19 10.41 -13.58
N GLY A 94 -6.94 10.29 -13.13
CA GLY A 94 -6.08 11.40 -12.73
C GLY A 94 -6.51 12.06 -11.41
N ARG A 95 -7.24 11.34 -10.56
CA ARG A 95 -7.70 11.81 -9.23
C ARG A 95 -7.43 10.73 -8.20
N LEU A 96 -7.15 11.15 -6.97
CA LEU A 96 -6.92 10.21 -5.88
C LEU A 96 -8.24 9.60 -5.40
N ASP A 97 -8.39 8.30 -5.62
CA ASP A 97 -9.38 7.47 -4.95
C ASP A 97 -8.82 6.99 -3.60
N LEU A 98 -9.68 6.44 -2.73
CA LEU A 98 -9.29 5.84 -1.46
C LEU A 98 -9.73 4.38 -1.40
N PHE A 99 -8.85 3.49 -0.98
CA PHE A 99 -9.21 2.14 -0.57
C PHE A 99 -8.90 1.96 0.92
N VAL A 100 -9.87 1.44 1.68
CA VAL A 100 -9.73 1.16 3.12
C VAL A 100 -9.92 -0.34 3.34
N ALA A 101 -8.89 -0.96 3.91
CA ALA A 101 -8.92 -2.36 4.35
C ALA A 101 -9.68 -2.43 5.68
N ASN A 102 -10.78 -3.17 5.69
CA ASN A 102 -11.67 -3.31 6.84
C ASN A 102 -11.58 -4.73 7.45
N ASP A 103 -11.54 -4.78 8.77
CA ASP A 103 -11.49 -6.01 9.54
C ASP A 103 -12.90 -6.62 9.74
N GLU A 104 -13.10 -7.86 9.31
CA GLU A 104 -14.36 -8.61 9.47
C GLU A 104 -15.58 -7.94 8.81
N ASP A 105 -15.37 -6.94 7.95
CA ASP A 105 -16.39 -6.20 7.21
C ASP A 105 -15.94 -5.97 5.76
N ALA A 106 -16.85 -5.59 4.88
CA ALA A 106 -16.50 -5.29 3.50
C ALA A 106 -15.52 -4.12 3.44
N ASN A 107 -14.48 -4.22 2.61
CA ASN A 107 -13.56 -3.10 2.36
C ASN A 107 -14.32 -1.90 1.76
N PHE A 108 -13.79 -0.69 1.94
CA PHE A 108 -14.29 0.48 1.24
C PHE A 108 -13.41 0.85 0.05
N TYR A 109 -14.05 1.30 -1.02
CA TYR A 109 -13.41 1.92 -2.17
C TYR A 109 -14.20 3.17 -2.50
N PHE A 110 -13.64 4.32 -2.13
CA PHE A 110 -14.22 5.63 -2.35
C PHE A 110 -13.66 6.22 -3.63
N VAL A 111 -14.48 6.20 -4.68
CA VAL A 111 -14.12 6.76 -5.97
C VAL A 111 -14.27 8.27 -5.95
N ASN A 112 -13.24 8.98 -6.38
CA ASN A 112 -13.23 10.43 -6.39
C ASN A 112 -14.01 10.97 -7.61
N ARG A 113 -15.18 11.52 -7.32
CA ARG A 113 -16.11 12.17 -8.26
C ARG A 113 -16.05 13.69 -8.18
N THR A 114 -14.97 14.24 -7.63
CA THR A 114 -14.77 15.69 -7.59
C THR A 114 -14.74 16.24 -9.02
N PRO A 115 -15.65 17.18 -9.39
CA PRO A 115 -15.91 17.49 -10.79
C PRO A 115 -14.79 18.26 -11.47
N VAL A 116 -14.06 19.09 -10.71
CA VAL A 116 -12.92 19.89 -11.16
C VAL A 116 -11.94 20.07 -10.00
N ALA A 117 -10.67 20.27 -10.32
CA ALA A 117 -9.62 20.58 -9.33
C ALA A 117 -10.03 21.77 -8.42
N GLY A 118 -9.79 21.61 -7.13
CA GLY A 118 -10.14 22.56 -6.06
C GLY A 118 -11.63 22.74 -5.78
N ALA A 119 -12.51 21.98 -6.44
CA ALA A 119 -13.90 21.93 -6.01
C ALA A 119 -14.03 21.23 -4.65
N ARG A 120 -15.20 21.36 -4.02
CA ARG A 120 -15.52 20.57 -2.82
C ARG A 120 -15.35 19.07 -3.13
N PRO A 121 -14.55 18.33 -2.34
CA PRO A 121 -14.39 16.90 -2.52
C PRO A 121 -15.73 16.16 -2.59
N ARG A 122 -15.83 15.21 -3.52
CA ARG A 122 -16.97 14.31 -3.67
C ARG A 122 -16.47 12.89 -3.89
N PHE A 123 -16.85 12.00 -3.00
CA PHE A 123 -16.53 10.60 -3.05
C PHE A 123 -17.81 9.77 -3.14
N GLN A 124 -17.68 8.62 -3.77
CA GLN A 124 -18.73 7.63 -3.85
C GLN A 124 -18.14 6.28 -3.47
N GLU A 125 -18.67 5.66 -2.42
CA GLU A 125 -18.34 4.28 -2.05
C GLU A 125 -18.85 3.33 -3.15
N GLY A 126 -18.02 2.38 -3.56
CA GLY A 126 -18.31 1.44 -4.63
C GLY A 126 -17.54 0.12 -4.58
N ALA A 127 -17.00 -0.29 -3.43
CA ALA A 127 -16.13 -1.47 -3.30
C ALA A 127 -16.80 -2.76 -3.80
N VAL A 128 -18.06 -2.97 -3.44
CA VAL A 128 -18.80 -4.18 -3.85
C VAL A 128 -19.00 -4.22 -5.36
N LEU A 129 -19.32 -3.07 -5.97
CA LEU A 129 -19.51 -2.98 -7.43
C LEU A 129 -18.19 -3.12 -8.18
N ALA A 130 -17.09 -2.64 -7.59
CA ALA A 130 -15.76 -2.71 -8.15
C ALA A 130 -15.08 -4.08 -7.95
N GLY A 131 -15.65 -4.99 -7.15
CA GLY A 131 -15.01 -6.28 -6.82
C GLY A 131 -13.90 -6.19 -5.78
N LEU A 132 -13.91 -5.13 -4.96
CA LEU A 132 -12.92 -4.86 -3.91
C LEU A 132 -13.44 -5.11 -2.48
N GLY A 133 -14.77 -5.27 -2.32
CA GLY A 133 -15.39 -5.38 -1.01
C GLY A 133 -15.18 -6.73 -0.31
N TYR A 134 -14.97 -7.81 -1.06
CA TYR A 134 -14.92 -9.19 -0.59
C TYR A 134 -13.90 -9.99 -1.40
N ASP A 135 -13.49 -11.15 -0.89
CA ASP A 135 -12.71 -12.11 -1.68
C ASP A 135 -13.55 -12.82 -2.77
N GLY A 136 -12.89 -13.69 -3.53
CA GLY A 136 -13.51 -14.46 -4.62
C GLY A 136 -14.65 -15.40 -4.20
N ASP A 137 -14.78 -15.72 -2.91
CA ASP A 137 -15.88 -16.50 -2.34
C ASP A 137 -17.01 -15.62 -1.76
N GLY A 138 -16.85 -14.29 -1.82
CA GLY A 138 -17.80 -13.31 -1.31
C GLY A 138 -17.74 -13.14 0.21
N LYS A 139 -16.61 -13.51 0.84
CA LYS A 139 -16.40 -13.38 2.28
C LYS A 139 -15.76 -12.03 2.62
N ALA A 140 -16.26 -11.40 3.70
CA ALA A 140 -15.57 -10.30 4.37
C ALA A 140 -14.45 -10.88 5.21
N ASN A 141 -13.21 -10.55 4.84
CA ASN A 141 -12.02 -10.99 5.58
C ASN A 141 -11.65 -9.97 6.65
N ALA A 142 -10.85 -10.41 7.60
CA ALA A 142 -10.19 -9.58 8.59
C ALA A 142 -9.00 -8.87 7.93
N CYS A 143 -9.27 -7.84 7.11
CA CYS A 143 -8.26 -7.16 6.31
C CYS A 143 -7.43 -6.18 7.14
N MET A 144 -6.10 -6.19 6.96
CA MET A 144 -5.17 -5.30 7.67
C MET A 144 -4.38 -4.39 6.73
N GLY A 145 -3.21 -4.82 6.25
CA GLY A 145 -2.36 -4.00 5.38
C GLY A 145 -2.77 -4.08 3.92
N VAL A 146 -2.45 -3.04 3.18
CA VAL A 146 -2.69 -2.95 1.73
C VAL A 146 -1.42 -2.52 1.01
N ALA A 147 -1.00 -3.25 -0.01
CA ALA A 147 0.04 -2.83 -0.95
C ALA A 147 -0.58 -2.45 -2.30
N ALA A 148 -0.13 -1.38 -2.93
CA ALA A 148 -0.64 -0.94 -4.24
C ALA A 148 0.47 -0.81 -5.30
N GLY A 149 0.30 -1.48 -6.45
CA GLY A 149 1.33 -1.53 -7.50
C GLY A 149 0.86 -2.30 -8.73
N ASP A 150 1.73 -2.47 -9.73
CA ASP A 150 1.44 -3.27 -10.94
C ASP A 150 1.97 -4.70 -10.71
N ALA A 151 1.09 -5.60 -10.31
CA ALA A 151 1.44 -6.95 -9.86
C ALA A 151 1.58 -7.92 -11.03
N ASP A 152 0.85 -7.72 -12.12
CA ASP A 152 0.90 -8.58 -13.30
C ASP A 152 1.65 -8.00 -14.51
N GLY A 153 2.04 -6.72 -14.43
CA GLY A 153 2.82 -6.01 -15.44
C GLY A 153 1.98 -5.45 -16.59
N ASP A 154 0.67 -5.31 -16.41
CA ASP A 154 -0.24 -4.82 -17.45
C ASP A 154 -0.37 -3.28 -17.51
N GLY A 155 0.28 -2.57 -16.57
CA GLY A 155 0.25 -1.12 -16.48
C GLY A 155 -1.00 -0.56 -15.79
N LYS A 156 -1.74 -1.39 -15.05
CA LYS A 156 -2.82 -0.98 -14.16
C LYS A 156 -2.42 -1.21 -12.70
N ILE A 157 -3.19 -0.62 -11.80
CA ILE A 157 -2.88 -0.66 -10.37
C ILE A 157 -3.69 -1.76 -9.71
N ASP A 158 -2.99 -2.67 -9.09
CA ASP A 158 -3.51 -3.80 -8.34
C ASP A 158 -3.35 -3.55 -6.85
N LEU A 159 -4.19 -4.22 -6.05
CA LEU A 159 -4.17 -4.12 -4.60
C LEU A 159 -3.92 -5.51 -3.99
N PHE A 160 -2.91 -5.63 -3.14
CA PHE A 160 -2.70 -6.81 -2.31
C PHE A 160 -3.06 -6.50 -0.86
N VAL A 161 -3.97 -7.29 -0.28
CA VAL A 161 -4.50 -7.07 1.06
C VAL A 161 -4.17 -8.26 1.94
N THR A 162 -3.59 -8.00 3.12
CA THR A 162 -3.30 -9.05 4.10
C THR A 162 -4.49 -9.31 5.01
N ASN A 163 -4.68 -10.56 5.39
CA ASN A 163 -5.82 -11.01 6.18
C ASN A 163 -5.41 -11.82 7.43
N PHE A 164 -6.42 -12.26 8.17
CA PHE A 164 -6.24 -13.09 9.35
C PHE A 164 -5.83 -14.54 8.99
N SER A 165 -5.31 -15.29 9.96
CA SER A 165 -5.00 -16.71 9.74
C SER A 165 -6.27 -17.51 9.41
N GLU A 166 -6.15 -18.48 8.52
CA GLU A 166 -7.26 -19.22 7.90
C GLU A 166 -8.10 -18.38 6.93
N GLU A 167 -7.56 -17.24 6.49
CA GLU A 167 -8.05 -16.40 5.43
C GLU A 167 -6.87 -16.14 4.47
N ALA A 168 -7.02 -16.49 3.20
CA ALA A 168 -5.98 -16.20 2.23
C ALA A 168 -5.81 -14.68 2.10
N ASN A 169 -4.58 -14.19 1.98
CA ASN A 169 -4.34 -12.81 1.56
C ASN A 169 -4.87 -12.63 0.13
N VAL A 170 -5.47 -11.47 -0.15
CA VAL A 170 -6.18 -11.23 -1.41
C VAL A 170 -5.37 -10.33 -2.35
N LEU A 171 -5.12 -10.81 -3.58
CA LEU A 171 -4.62 -9.99 -4.69
C LEU A 171 -5.79 -9.62 -5.60
N TYR A 172 -6.20 -8.36 -5.57
CA TYR A 172 -7.16 -7.78 -6.50
C TYR A 172 -6.44 -7.25 -7.74
N LEU A 173 -6.63 -7.91 -8.88
CA LEU A 173 -6.11 -7.43 -10.16
C LEU A 173 -7.14 -6.52 -10.85
N GLN A 174 -6.69 -5.38 -11.36
CA GLN A 174 -7.55 -4.47 -12.11
C GLN A 174 -7.73 -4.97 -13.54
N GLU A 175 -8.94 -5.39 -13.91
CA GLU A 175 -9.21 -5.86 -15.27
C GLU A 175 -9.65 -4.70 -16.18
N ASP A 176 -10.44 -3.77 -15.64
CA ASP A 176 -10.94 -2.58 -16.34
C ASP A 176 -11.06 -1.38 -15.36
N HIS A 177 -11.46 -0.22 -15.87
CA HIS A 177 -11.70 0.99 -15.08
C HIS A 177 -12.68 0.71 -13.94
N GLU A 178 -12.19 0.82 -12.70
CA GLU A 178 -12.95 0.54 -11.46
C GLU A 178 -13.52 -0.90 -11.37
N ALA A 179 -12.88 -1.88 -12.02
CA ALA A 179 -13.30 -3.28 -11.97
C ALA A 179 -12.12 -4.22 -11.65
N PHE A 180 -12.27 -4.97 -10.57
CA PHE A 180 -11.24 -5.82 -9.99
C PHE A 180 -11.72 -7.25 -9.84
N VAL A 181 -10.77 -8.19 -9.85
CA VAL A 181 -11.02 -9.60 -9.59
C VAL A 181 -10.02 -10.15 -8.57
N ASP A 182 -10.49 -11.01 -7.68
CA ASP A 182 -9.60 -11.80 -6.83
C ASP A 182 -8.80 -12.79 -7.69
N ALA A 183 -7.49 -12.61 -7.70
CA ALA A 183 -6.53 -13.44 -8.42
C ALA A 183 -5.69 -14.33 -7.51
N SER A 184 -5.90 -14.33 -6.20
CA SER A 184 -5.00 -14.89 -5.18
C SER A 184 -4.67 -16.36 -5.41
N GLY A 185 -5.68 -17.15 -5.80
CA GLY A 185 -5.52 -18.56 -6.15
C GLY A 185 -4.68 -18.77 -7.41
N ARG A 186 -5.00 -18.07 -8.51
CA ARG A 186 -4.27 -18.16 -9.79
C ARG A 186 -2.85 -17.59 -9.71
N ALA A 187 -2.65 -16.61 -8.83
CA ALA A 187 -1.39 -15.96 -8.55
C ALA A 187 -0.44 -16.80 -7.69
N GLY A 188 -0.93 -17.86 -7.03
CA GLY A 188 -0.12 -18.70 -6.14
C GLY A 188 0.06 -18.13 -4.72
N LEU A 189 -0.71 -17.12 -4.35
CA LEU A 189 -0.62 -16.43 -3.06
C LEU A 189 -1.53 -17.04 -1.99
N ALA A 190 -2.67 -17.61 -2.38
CA ALA A 190 -3.69 -18.06 -1.44
C ALA A 190 -3.19 -19.17 -0.49
N GLY A 191 -2.56 -20.22 -1.02
CA GLY A 191 -2.09 -21.36 -0.22
C GLY A 191 -1.02 -21.00 0.81
N PRO A 192 0.09 -20.34 0.41
CA PRO A 192 1.15 -19.94 1.34
C PRO A 192 0.72 -18.93 2.40
N SER A 193 -0.25 -18.05 2.11
CA SER A 193 -0.72 -17.04 3.06
C SER A 193 -1.78 -17.58 4.03
N PHE A 194 -2.51 -18.63 3.66
CA PHE A 194 -3.66 -19.12 4.44
C PHE A 194 -3.35 -19.41 5.92
N ALA A 195 -2.16 -19.91 6.26
CA ALA A 195 -1.81 -20.23 7.65
C ALA A 195 -1.22 -19.04 8.43
N MET A 196 -1.10 -17.88 7.79
CA MET A 196 -0.39 -16.71 8.32
C MET A 196 -1.38 -15.60 8.65
N LEU A 197 -1.09 -14.83 9.71
CA LEU A 197 -1.78 -13.59 10.01
C LEU A 197 -0.89 -12.44 9.53
N GLY A 198 -1.28 -11.80 8.43
CA GLY A 198 -0.50 -10.74 7.79
C GLY A 198 -0.88 -9.33 8.25
N PHE A 199 0.11 -8.45 8.33
CA PHE A 199 -0.06 -7.03 8.66
C PHE A 199 0.59 -6.16 7.57
N GLY A 200 1.78 -5.62 7.81
CA GLY A 200 2.48 -4.78 6.85
C GLY A 200 2.86 -5.56 5.60
N THR A 201 2.59 -4.99 4.43
CA THR A 201 2.92 -5.57 3.13
C THR A 201 3.41 -4.48 2.18
N GLN A 202 4.33 -4.80 1.27
CA GLN A 202 4.79 -3.85 0.24
C GLN A 202 5.09 -4.60 -1.06
N PHE A 203 4.78 -3.96 -2.19
CA PHE A 203 5.39 -4.31 -3.46
C PHE A 203 6.82 -3.75 -3.53
N ILE A 204 7.77 -4.58 -3.94
CA ILE A 204 9.21 -4.25 -4.09
C ILE A 204 9.78 -4.93 -5.33
N ASP A 205 10.79 -4.37 -5.98
CA ASP A 205 11.53 -5.05 -7.06
C ASP A 205 12.90 -5.51 -6.53
N GLY A 206 12.93 -6.68 -5.89
CA GLY A 206 14.07 -7.09 -5.08
C GLY A 206 15.33 -7.45 -5.88
N GLU A 207 15.17 -7.92 -7.12
CA GLU A 207 16.27 -8.23 -8.04
C GLU A 207 16.48 -7.18 -9.15
N LEU A 208 15.66 -6.13 -9.17
CA LEU A 208 15.68 -5.08 -10.19
C LEU A 208 15.41 -5.60 -11.60
N ASP A 209 14.52 -6.59 -11.73
CA ASP A 209 14.16 -7.17 -13.02
C ASP A 209 12.93 -6.51 -13.67
N GLY A 210 12.27 -5.60 -12.96
CA GLY A 210 11.11 -4.86 -13.41
C GLY A 210 9.78 -5.53 -13.07
N LEU A 211 9.78 -6.61 -12.29
CA LEU A 211 8.58 -7.26 -11.76
C LEU A 211 8.40 -6.91 -10.28
N SER A 212 7.17 -6.57 -9.90
CA SER A 212 6.84 -6.27 -8.51
C SER A 212 6.73 -7.56 -7.71
N ASP A 213 7.73 -7.87 -6.89
CA ASP A 213 7.68 -8.86 -5.82
C ASP A 213 6.86 -8.35 -4.64
N LEU A 214 6.64 -9.21 -3.65
CA LEU A 214 5.84 -8.89 -2.48
C LEU A 214 6.52 -9.35 -1.19
N VAL A 215 6.56 -8.47 -0.18
CA VAL A 215 7.02 -8.80 1.17
C VAL A 215 5.90 -8.61 2.17
N VAL A 216 5.75 -9.54 3.12
CA VAL A 216 4.68 -9.53 4.14
C VAL A 216 5.27 -9.75 5.53
N ALA A 217 4.95 -8.85 6.46
CA ALA A 217 5.18 -9.01 7.89
C ALA A 217 4.00 -9.75 8.53
N ASN A 218 4.31 -10.84 9.23
CA ASN A 218 3.30 -11.68 9.87
C ASN A 218 3.47 -11.70 11.40
N GLY A 219 2.39 -11.99 12.12
CA GLY A 219 2.44 -12.24 13.55
C GLY A 219 1.07 -12.23 14.19
N HIS A 220 0.71 -13.28 14.91
CA HIS A 220 -0.64 -13.46 15.41
C HIS A 220 -0.99 -12.46 16.53
N VAL A 221 -2.30 -12.28 16.79
CA VAL A 221 -2.85 -11.43 17.87
C VAL A 221 -3.40 -12.20 19.09
N HIS A 222 -3.38 -13.55 19.05
CA HIS A 222 -3.89 -14.40 20.12
C HIS A 222 -2.83 -15.39 20.58
N GLU A 223 -2.40 -15.27 21.84
CA GLU A 223 -1.43 -16.16 22.49
C GLU A 223 -1.91 -17.63 22.57
N PHE A 224 -3.23 -17.86 22.40
CA PHE A 224 -3.89 -19.16 22.50
C PHE A 224 -4.65 -19.53 21.22
N SER A 225 -4.01 -19.35 20.07
CA SER A 225 -4.48 -19.88 18.80
C SER A 225 -4.67 -21.42 18.88
N SER A 226 -5.47 -21.97 17.97
CA SER A 226 -5.73 -23.41 17.86
C SER A 226 -4.43 -24.24 17.95
N PRO A 227 -4.44 -25.45 18.53
CA PRO A 227 -3.24 -26.29 18.63
C PRO A 227 -2.53 -26.41 17.28
N GLY A 228 -1.29 -25.92 17.19
CA GLY A 228 -0.46 -25.99 15.99
C GLY A 228 -0.24 -24.66 15.24
N VAL A 229 -0.89 -23.57 15.64
CA VAL A 229 -0.65 -22.23 15.07
C VAL A 229 0.39 -21.49 15.92
N SER A 230 1.52 -21.09 15.32
CA SER A 230 2.54 -20.32 16.05
C SER A 230 2.05 -18.89 16.30
N TYR A 231 2.27 -18.40 17.52
CA TYR A 231 1.88 -17.03 17.89
C TYR A 231 2.79 -16.00 17.19
N ALA A 232 4.10 -16.22 17.24
CA ALA A 232 5.06 -15.49 16.43
C ALA A 232 5.16 -16.16 15.04
N MET A 233 5.19 -15.39 13.96
CA MET A 233 5.14 -15.92 12.60
C MET A 233 6.30 -15.41 11.75
N ARG A 234 6.74 -16.22 10.79
CA ARG A 234 7.82 -15.83 9.88
C ARG A 234 7.32 -14.78 8.88
N PRO A 235 8.11 -13.75 8.53
CA PRO A 235 7.86 -12.91 7.38
C PRO A 235 7.89 -13.74 6.09
N GLN A 236 7.16 -13.31 5.07
CA GLN A 236 7.14 -13.96 3.76
C GLN A 236 7.66 -13.02 2.68
N TYR A 237 8.32 -13.60 1.69
CA TYR A 237 8.72 -12.94 0.45
C TYR A 237 8.22 -13.78 -0.70
N PHE A 238 7.48 -13.17 -1.61
CA PHE A 238 6.97 -13.78 -2.81
C PHE A 238 7.63 -13.15 -4.02
N ARG A 239 8.38 -13.96 -4.74
CA ARG A 239 9.01 -13.53 -5.98
C ARG A 239 7.99 -13.61 -7.11
N ASN A 240 7.82 -12.54 -7.85
CA ASN A 240 7.03 -12.48 -9.06
C ASN A 240 7.78 -13.17 -10.20
N VAL A 241 7.17 -14.21 -10.76
CA VAL A 241 7.75 -14.97 -11.88
C VAL A 241 7.14 -14.58 -13.23
N GLY A 242 6.40 -13.46 -13.26
CA GLY A 242 5.77 -12.85 -14.42
C GLY A 242 4.30 -13.25 -14.62
N GLY A 243 3.54 -12.34 -15.23
CA GLY A 243 2.12 -12.54 -15.57
C GLY A 243 1.23 -12.71 -14.33
N GLY A 244 1.54 -11.98 -13.26
CA GLY A 244 0.77 -11.98 -12.01
C GLY A 244 0.91 -13.26 -11.19
N ARG A 245 1.98 -14.04 -11.38
CA ARG A 245 2.26 -15.26 -10.61
C ARG A 245 3.42 -15.07 -9.66
N PHE A 246 3.27 -15.64 -8.47
CA PHE A 246 4.16 -15.46 -7.34
C PHE A 246 4.59 -16.80 -6.76
N GLU A 247 5.86 -16.87 -6.36
CA GLU A 247 6.44 -18.02 -5.66
C GLU A 247 7.02 -17.58 -4.32
N GLU A 248 6.54 -18.17 -3.22
CA GLU A 248 7.14 -17.96 -1.91
C GLU A 248 8.60 -18.44 -1.91
N ARG A 249 9.52 -17.55 -1.55
CA ARG A 249 10.95 -17.86 -1.47
C ARG A 249 11.25 -18.52 -0.13
N PRO A 250 12.04 -19.62 -0.11
CA PRO A 250 12.43 -20.25 1.14
C PRO A 250 13.19 -19.27 2.03
N ALA A 251 12.79 -19.11 3.30
CA ALA A 251 13.41 -18.21 4.27
C ALA A 251 14.95 -18.28 4.30
N ARG A 252 15.53 -19.49 4.30
CA ARG A 252 16.98 -19.74 4.27
C ARG A 252 17.71 -19.13 3.06
N SER A 253 16.99 -18.78 2.00
CA SER A 253 17.54 -18.15 0.79
C SER A 253 17.49 -16.61 0.82
N LEU A 254 16.75 -16.04 1.77
CA LEU A 254 16.54 -14.60 1.92
C LEU A 254 17.35 -13.99 3.08
N GLY A 255 17.83 -14.83 4.00
CA GLY A 255 18.66 -14.44 5.13
C GLY A 255 17.97 -14.56 6.49
N THR A 256 18.73 -14.28 7.55
CA THR A 256 18.37 -14.63 8.94
C THR A 256 17.11 -13.95 9.46
N TYR A 257 16.69 -12.83 8.87
CA TYR A 257 15.44 -12.17 9.23
C TYR A 257 14.24 -13.07 8.90
N PHE A 258 14.16 -13.60 7.68
CA PHE A 258 13.05 -14.44 7.24
C PHE A 258 13.00 -15.82 7.91
N GLU A 259 14.11 -16.26 8.51
CA GLU A 259 14.17 -17.53 9.25
C GLU A 259 13.59 -17.44 10.66
N ARG A 260 13.41 -16.23 11.19
CA ARG A 260 12.90 -15.99 12.54
C ARG A 260 11.41 -15.67 12.53
N GLU A 261 10.78 -15.89 13.67
CA GLU A 261 9.38 -15.59 13.92
C GLU A 261 9.25 -14.29 14.71
N TYR A 262 8.24 -13.48 14.36
CA TYR A 262 8.00 -12.16 14.94
C TYR A 262 6.52 -11.91 15.19
N PHE A 263 6.23 -10.87 15.97
CA PHE A 263 4.95 -10.17 15.96
C PHE A 263 5.00 -9.01 14.98
N GLY A 264 5.18 -9.32 13.69
CA GLY A 264 5.29 -8.31 12.64
C GLY A 264 4.06 -7.41 12.59
N ARG A 265 4.28 -6.09 12.49
CA ARG A 265 3.22 -5.08 12.35
C ARG A 265 3.50 -4.25 11.11
N SER A 266 3.96 -3.02 11.27
CA SER A 266 4.17 -2.13 10.12
C SER A 266 5.39 -2.53 9.29
N LEU A 267 5.30 -2.35 7.98
CA LEU A 267 6.38 -2.56 7.01
C LEU A 267 6.47 -1.32 6.13
N VAL A 268 7.66 -0.73 6.04
CA VAL A 268 7.96 0.50 5.30
C VAL A 268 9.05 0.22 4.27
N ARG A 269 8.81 0.56 3.01
CA ARG A 269 9.79 0.49 1.92
C ARG A 269 10.66 1.74 1.87
N LEU A 270 11.96 1.54 1.62
CA LEU A 270 12.97 2.59 1.49
C LEU A 270 14.22 2.07 0.77
N ASP A 271 15.10 2.97 0.35
CA ASP A 271 16.46 2.68 -0.12
C ASP A 271 17.42 3.48 0.78
N TRP A 272 17.77 2.89 1.93
CA TRP A 272 18.42 3.65 3.02
C TRP A 272 19.90 3.96 2.72
N ASN A 273 20.55 3.08 1.95
CA ASN A 273 21.95 3.20 1.57
C ASN A 273 22.14 3.80 0.17
N ARG A 274 21.04 4.04 -0.56
CA ARG A 274 21.00 4.67 -1.88
C ARG A 274 21.74 3.86 -2.95
N ASP A 275 21.63 2.54 -2.87
CA ASP A 275 22.22 1.61 -3.83
C ASP A 275 21.25 1.18 -4.94
N GLY A 276 19.97 1.57 -4.83
CA GLY A 276 18.91 1.29 -5.77
C GLY A 276 18.23 -0.06 -5.57
N CYS A 277 18.69 -0.89 -4.64
CA CYS A 277 17.99 -2.10 -4.23
C CYS A 277 17.02 -1.74 -3.11
N GLU A 278 15.73 -2.00 -3.31
CA GLU A 278 14.74 -1.64 -2.29
C GLU A 278 14.93 -2.47 -1.01
N ASP A 279 15.07 -1.75 0.11
CA ASP A 279 15.13 -2.24 1.46
C ASP A 279 13.76 -2.09 2.13
N PHE A 280 13.63 -2.62 3.35
CA PHE A 280 12.47 -2.34 4.16
C PHE A 280 12.77 -2.29 5.65
N ALA A 281 12.02 -1.47 6.37
CA ALA A 281 12.01 -1.42 7.82
C ALA A 281 10.72 -2.03 8.35
N VAL A 282 10.82 -2.85 9.41
CA VAL A 282 9.68 -3.54 10.03
C VAL A 282 9.60 -3.18 11.51
N SER A 283 8.42 -2.77 11.95
CA SER A 283 8.11 -2.74 13.38
C SER A 283 7.50 -4.07 13.81
N SER A 284 7.80 -4.48 15.03
CA SER A 284 7.23 -5.69 15.62
C SER A 284 6.90 -5.41 17.08
N LEU A 285 5.88 -6.09 17.60
CA LEU A 285 5.64 -6.04 19.03
C LEU A 285 6.74 -6.81 19.76
N GLU A 286 7.09 -6.35 20.96
CA GLU A 286 8.01 -7.02 21.90
C GLU A 286 9.47 -7.16 21.45
N THR A 287 9.81 -6.77 20.21
CA THR A 287 11.18 -6.73 19.69
C THR A 287 11.52 -5.37 19.09
N PRO A 288 12.80 -4.95 19.06
CA PRO A 288 13.20 -3.75 18.34
C PRO A 288 12.80 -3.79 16.87
N ALA A 289 12.59 -2.61 16.27
CA ALA A 289 12.42 -2.50 14.84
C ALA A 289 13.64 -3.06 14.09
N ALA A 290 13.39 -3.68 12.94
CA ALA A 290 14.43 -4.22 12.07
C ALA A 290 14.54 -3.36 10.81
N LEU A 291 15.78 -3.07 10.39
CA LEU A 291 16.09 -2.62 9.04
C LEU A 291 16.61 -3.84 8.29
N VAL A 292 15.94 -4.23 7.21
CA VAL A 292 16.29 -5.37 6.38
C VAL A 292 16.85 -4.85 5.08
N THR A 293 18.17 -5.01 4.93
CA THR A 293 18.89 -4.53 3.76
C THR A 293 18.88 -5.57 2.66
N ASN A 294 18.51 -5.17 1.45
CA ASN A 294 18.58 -6.02 0.27
C ASN A 294 20.03 -6.17 -0.17
N GLN A 295 20.51 -7.42 -0.23
CA GLN A 295 21.89 -7.76 -0.60
C GLN A 295 21.93 -8.73 -1.78
N THR A 296 20.89 -8.71 -2.63
CA THR A 296 20.77 -9.60 -3.77
C THR A 296 21.99 -9.48 -4.69
N GLU A 297 22.75 -10.56 -4.82
CA GLU A 297 23.93 -10.59 -5.69
C GLU A 297 23.51 -10.49 -7.16
N ARG A 298 24.17 -9.61 -7.93
CA ARG A 298 23.89 -9.39 -9.37
C ARG A 298 22.45 -8.93 -9.63
N SER A 299 21.95 -8.01 -8.82
CA SER A 299 20.74 -7.26 -9.14
C SER A 299 20.90 -6.53 -10.49
N GLY A 300 19.77 -6.31 -11.16
CA GLY A 300 19.69 -5.53 -12.39
C GLY A 300 20.09 -4.06 -12.19
N HIS A 301 20.12 -3.32 -13.29
CA HIS A 301 20.25 -1.88 -13.27
C HIS A 301 18.98 -1.23 -12.72
N PHE A 302 19.08 0.00 -12.20
CA PHE A 302 17.91 0.71 -11.67
C PHE A 302 17.78 2.15 -12.15
N LEU A 303 16.60 2.72 -11.95
CA LEU A 303 16.41 4.16 -11.91
C LEU A 303 15.59 4.53 -10.68
N ALA A 304 16.17 5.30 -9.76
CA ALA A 304 15.46 5.85 -8.61
C ALA A 304 14.93 7.26 -8.94
N VAL A 305 13.67 7.50 -8.67
CA VAL A 305 12.93 8.71 -9.06
C VAL A 305 12.35 9.38 -7.83
N GLN A 306 12.74 10.63 -7.58
CA GLN A 306 12.10 11.52 -6.61
C GLN A 306 11.33 12.61 -7.34
N LEU A 307 10.12 12.89 -6.87
CA LEU A 307 9.25 13.91 -7.45
C LEU A 307 9.09 15.09 -6.50
N ARG A 308 8.99 16.30 -7.05
CA ARG A 308 8.69 17.53 -6.30
C ARG A 308 7.62 18.33 -7.02
N GLY A 309 6.42 18.33 -6.44
CA GLY A 309 5.31 19.15 -6.91
C GLY A 309 5.58 20.65 -6.75
N VAL A 310 4.95 21.44 -7.62
CA VAL A 310 4.95 22.91 -7.63
C VAL A 310 3.52 23.45 -7.70
N GLN A 311 2.71 22.93 -8.64
CA GLN A 311 1.26 23.17 -8.68
C GLN A 311 0.53 22.09 -7.88
N SER A 312 0.94 20.83 -8.06
CA SER A 312 0.56 19.74 -7.15
C SER A 312 1.16 19.96 -5.77
N SER A 313 0.61 19.26 -4.77
CA SER A 313 1.23 19.18 -3.44
C SER A 313 2.71 18.77 -3.54
N ARG A 314 3.54 19.27 -2.60
CA ARG A 314 5.01 19.16 -2.70
C ARG A 314 5.50 17.71 -2.83
N ASP A 315 4.84 16.78 -2.16
CA ASP A 315 5.16 15.36 -2.17
C ASP A 315 4.67 14.64 -3.44
N ALA A 316 3.88 15.32 -4.28
CA ALA A 316 3.39 14.82 -5.57
C ALA A 316 2.67 13.46 -5.49
N ILE A 317 2.02 13.17 -4.35
CA ILE A 317 1.17 11.98 -4.18
C ILE A 317 0.10 11.97 -5.28
N GLY A 318 -0.08 10.82 -5.92
CA GLY A 318 -0.93 10.64 -7.10
C GLY A 318 -0.21 10.81 -8.43
N ALA A 319 1.08 11.18 -8.43
CA ALA A 319 1.86 11.18 -9.66
C ALA A 319 2.06 9.74 -10.18
N VAL A 320 1.97 9.59 -11.49
CA VAL A 320 2.20 8.31 -12.17
C VAL A 320 3.41 8.45 -13.07
N VAL A 321 4.40 7.56 -12.89
CA VAL A 321 5.63 7.55 -13.67
C VAL A 321 5.66 6.31 -14.53
N THR A 322 5.89 6.51 -15.83
CA THR A 322 6.03 5.44 -16.81
C THR A 322 7.41 5.49 -17.43
N VAL A 323 8.14 4.38 -17.35
CA VAL A 323 9.50 4.21 -17.86
C VAL A 323 9.47 3.21 -19.01
N LYS A 324 9.98 3.63 -20.17
CA LYS A 324 10.21 2.75 -21.32
C LYS A 324 11.70 2.42 -21.44
N THR A 325 12.01 1.14 -21.53
CA THR A 325 13.37 0.63 -21.79
C THR A 325 13.30 -0.58 -22.73
N GLY A 326 13.80 -0.41 -23.96
CA GLY A 326 13.59 -1.36 -25.05
C GLY A 326 12.10 -1.58 -25.32
N ASP A 327 11.68 -2.85 -25.25
CA ASP A 327 10.28 -3.26 -25.43
C ASP A 327 9.48 -3.25 -24.13
N ARG A 328 10.12 -2.99 -22.98
CA ARG A 328 9.45 -2.97 -21.68
C ARG A 328 8.86 -1.60 -21.37
N LEU A 329 7.69 -1.61 -20.76
CA LEU A 329 7.03 -0.45 -20.19
C LEU A 329 6.77 -0.74 -18.71
N LEU A 330 7.38 0.03 -17.83
CA LEU A 330 7.22 -0.08 -16.39
C LEU A 330 6.40 1.12 -15.92
N LYS A 331 5.43 0.89 -15.05
CA LYS A 331 4.58 1.96 -14.52
C LYS A 331 4.49 1.83 -13.01
N GLN A 332 4.65 2.95 -12.32
CA GLN A 332 4.51 3.03 -10.87
C GLN A 332 3.76 4.31 -10.46
N TRP A 333 3.10 4.24 -9.31
CA TRP A 333 2.32 5.32 -8.72
C TRP A 333 3.00 5.77 -7.44
N LEU A 334 3.05 7.08 -7.23
CA LEU A 334 3.47 7.64 -5.95
C LEU A 334 2.27 7.69 -5.01
N ASN A 335 2.07 6.62 -4.24
CA ASN A 335 0.93 6.44 -3.34
C ASN A 335 1.10 7.21 -2.01
N ALA A 336 -0.02 7.47 -1.33
CA ALA A 336 -0.03 7.73 0.11
C ALA A 336 -0.74 6.60 0.85
N GLY A 337 -0.39 6.38 2.12
CA GLY A 337 -0.70 5.12 2.78
C GLY A 337 0.27 4.04 2.30
N ASP A 338 -0.26 2.87 1.91
CA ASP A 338 0.53 1.73 1.37
C ASP A 338 1.36 1.04 2.47
N GLY A 339 0.92 -0.14 2.91
CA GLY A 339 1.41 -0.92 4.04
C GLY A 339 0.37 -1.08 5.15
N TYR A 340 0.84 -1.11 6.40
CA TYR A 340 0.00 -1.13 7.61
C TYR A 340 0.57 -0.11 8.60
N GLN A 341 -0.17 0.98 8.88
CA GLN A 341 0.24 2.04 9.81
C GLN A 341 1.66 2.57 9.52
N ALA A 342 1.91 2.85 8.25
CA ALA A 342 3.23 3.13 7.68
C ALA A 342 3.16 4.26 6.64
N SER A 343 4.31 4.86 6.33
CA SER A 343 4.47 5.75 5.19
C SER A 343 5.84 5.54 4.56
N ASN A 344 5.85 5.08 3.33
CA ASN A 344 7.06 4.77 2.55
C ASN A 344 7.92 6.01 2.25
N GLN A 345 9.19 5.78 1.93
CA GLN A 345 10.02 6.83 1.33
C GLN A 345 9.37 7.35 0.04
N ARG A 346 9.35 8.68 -0.16
CA ARG A 346 8.78 9.32 -1.37
C ARG A 346 9.73 9.19 -2.56
N GLN A 347 9.94 7.95 -2.98
CA GLN A 347 10.83 7.54 -4.05
C GLN A 347 10.21 6.35 -4.78
N LEU A 348 10.33 6.34 -6.11
CA LEU A 348 9.96 5.23 -6.97
C LEU A 348 11.25 4.59 -7.49
N VAL A 349 11.37 3.27 -7.39
CA VAL A 349 12.53 2.54 -7.89
C VAL A 349 12.07 1.64 -9.02
N PHE A 350 12.66 1.83 -10.19
CA PHE A 350 12.40 1.01 -11.37
C PHE A 350 13.57 0.07 -11.59
N GLY A 351 13.36 -1.24 -11.46
CA GLY A 351 14.32 -2.23 -11.93
C GLY A 351 14.32 -2.30 -13.45
N LEU A 352 15.48 -2.13 -14.06
CA LEU A 352 15.70 -2.06 -15.51
C LEU A 352 16.26 -3.38 -16.07
N GLY A 353 16.51 -4.37 -15.23
CA GLY A 353 17.16 -5.63 -15.61
C GLY A 353 18.53 -5.37 -16.22
N ALA A 354 18.76 -5.86 -17.43
CA ALA A 354 20.04 -5.68 -18.13
C ALA A 354 20.18 -4.31 -18.84
N SER A 355 19.14 -3.48 -18.84
CA SER A 355 19.15 -2.20 -19.55
C SER A 355 19.95 -1.14 -18.80
N THR A 356 20.96 -0.57 -19.46
CA THR A 356 21.78 0.52 -18.91
C THR A 356 21.22 1.91 -19.17
N ARG A 357 20.08 2.00 -19.87
CA ARG A 357 19.42 3.25 -20.25
C ARG A 357 17.90 3.15 -20.24
N VAL A 358 17.28 4.29 -19.97
CA VAL A 358 15.85 4.54 -20.12
C VAL A 358 15.64 5.38 -21.38
N ASP A 359 14.90 4.83 -22.34
CA ASP A 359 14.63 5.47 -23.62
C ASP A 359 13.71 6.68 -23.43
N LYS A 360 12.68 6.50 -22.59
CA LYS A 360 11.69 7.52 -22.30
C LYS A 360 11.16 7.37 -20.88
N LEU A 361 11.05 8.47 -20.16
CA LEU A 361 10.36 8.59 -18.88
C LEU A 361 9.25 9.62 -19.04
N HIS A 362 8.02 9.25 -18.69
CA HIS A 362 6.85 10.11 -18.68
C HIS A 362 6.33 10.25 -17.25
N ILE A 363 6.04 11.48 -16.82
CA ILE A 363 5.46 11.80 -15.51
C ILE A 363 4.11 12.45 -15.76
N ALA A 364 3.03 11.81 -15.29
CA ALA A 364 1.73 12.45 -15.13
C ALA A 364 1.65 13.00 -13.71
N TRP A 365 1.59 14.32 -13.58
CA TRP A 365 1.47 15.00 -12.29
C TRP A 365 0.01 15.10 -11.85
N PRO A 366 -0.28 15.14 -10.53
CA PRO A 366 -1.63 15.33 -10.00
C PRO A 366 -2.33 16.59 -10.50
N SER A 367 -1.57 17.62 -10.90
CA SER A 367 -2.10 18.86 -11.49
C SER A 367 -2.70 18.68 -12.90
N GLY A 368 -2.47 17.52 -13.53
CA GLY A 368 -2.77 17.27 -14.94
C GLY A 368 -1.62 17.67 -15.89
N VAL A 369 -0.52 18.21 -15.38
CA VAL A 369 0.69 18.45 -16.18
C VAL A 369 1.32 17.11 -16.56
N ALA A 370 1.82 17.01 -17.80
CA ALA A 370 2.62 15.88 -18.26
C ALA A 370 4.04 16.34 -18.58
N GLN A 371 5.06 15.57 -18.19
CA GLN A 371 6.45 15.83 -18.53
C GLN A 371 7.13 14.59 -19.09
N GLU A 372 8.01 14.80 -20.06
CA GLU A 372 8.74 13.74 -20.72
C GLU A 372 10.25 14.02 -20.71
N PHE A 373 11.01 12.96 -20.49
CA PHE A 373 12.46 12.95 -20.53
C PHE A 373 12.91 11.73 -21.35
N SER A 374 14.06 11.83 -21.99
CA SER A 374 14.59 10.77 -22.85
C SER A 374 16.07 10.57 -22.61
N ASP A 375 16.55 9.37 -22.95
CA ASP A 375 17.96 9.02 -22.92
C ASP A 375 18.63 9.20 -21.55
N LEU A 376 17.95 8.73 -20.49
CA LEU A 376 18.48 8.77 -19.14
C LEU A 376 19.38 7.56 -18.90
N ALA A 377 20.54 7.77 -18.27
CA ALA A 377 21.37 6.66 -17.81
C ALA A 377 20.70 5.89 -16.68
N ALA A 378 20.98 4.59 -16.57
CA ALA A 378 20.65 3.81 -15.39
C ALA A 378 21.60 4.11 -14.22
N ASP A 379 21.37 3.42 -13.11
CA ASP A 379 22.17 3.37 -11.89
C ASP A 379 22.32 4.74 -11.22
N GLN A 380 21.26 5.52 -11.25
CA GLN A 380 21.24 6.84 -10.66
C GLN A 380 19.90 7.16 -10.00
N GLU A 381 19.98 8.11 -9.09
CA GLU A 381 18.84 8.70 -8.44
C GLU A 381 18.62 10.11 -9.01
N LEU A 382 17.40 10.37 -9.50
CA LEU A 382 17.03 11.60 -10.18
C LEU A 382 15.90 12.31 -9.44
N ILE A 383 16.02 13.63 -9.31
CA ILE A 383 14.95 14.51 -8.85
C ILE A 383 14.33 15.22 -10.05
N PHE A 384 13.03 15.07 -10.20
CA PHE A 384 12.20 15.80 -11.15
C PHE A 384 11.35 16.84 -10.40
N VAL A 385 11.32 18.04 -10.94
CA VAL A 385 10.50 19.14 -10.40
C VAL A 385 9.41 19.44 -11.42
N GLU A 386 8.18 19.53 -10.94
CA GLU A 386 7.02 19.82 -11.77
C GLU A 386 7.22 21.12 -12.57
N ASN A 387 6.88 21.10 -13.86
CA ASN A 387 7.07 22.19 -14.84
C ASN A 387 8.54 22.59 -15.10
N SER A 388 9.53 21.82 -14.63
CA SER A 388 10.95 22.06 -14.91
C SER A 388 11.50 21.09 -15.96
N SER A 389 12.18 21.58 -16.99
CA SER A 389 12.95 20.75 -17.93
C SER A 389 14.30 20.29 -17.35
N ARG A 390 14.72 20.81 -16.19
CA ARG A 390 15.95 20.39 -15.53
C ARG A 390 15.72 19.16 -14.69
N VAL A 391 16.61 18.19 -14.83
CA VAL A 391 16.72 17.00 -14.00
C VAL A 391 17.95 17.13 -13.12
N SER A 392 17.83 16.81 -11.83
CA SER A 392 18.95 16.84 -10.89
C SER A 392 19.35 15.43 -10.50
N VAL A 393 20.64 15.11 -10.65
CA VAL A 393 21.21 13.86 -10.13
C VAL A 393 21.49 14.06 -8.65
N VAL A 394 21.05 13.13 -7.81
CA VAL A 394 21.38 13.17 -6.38
C VAL A 394 22.79 12.61 -6.20
N PRO A 395 23.76 13.38 -5.67
CA PRO A 395 25.11 12.90 -5.44
C PRO A 395 25.10 11.68 -4.53
N ARG A 396 25.95 10.69 -4.81
CA ARG A 396 26.20 9.54 -3.92
C ARG A 396 27.26 9.87 -2.90
#